data_AF-A0A920TPH9-F1
#
_entry.id   AF-A0A920TPH9-F1
#
_cell.length_a   1.000
_cell.length_b   1.000
_cell.length_c   1.000
_cell.angle_alpha   90.00
_cell.angle_beta   90.00
_cell.angle_gamma   90.00
#
_symmetry.space_group_name_H-M   'P 1'
#
loop_
_entity.id
_entity.type
_entity.pdbx_description
1 polymer ?
#
loop_
_entity_poly.entity_id
_entity_poly.type
_entity_poly.pdbx_seq_one_letter_code
_entity_poly.pdbx_strand_id
1 'polypeptide(L)'
;MIKKRQLLNKIDILKNISAEHKESLKELTIFEEIGSTNDEAKTKLTEIENFNDSLVIFAEQQTSGRGRSGKTWESPANVNIYLSFGWHSSLKCQI
;
A
#
# COMPACT_ATOMS: atom_id res chain seq x y z
N MET A 1 25.47 18.68 -4.96
CA MET A 1 24.12 19.02 -4.46
C MET A 1 23.23 17.81 -4.65
N ILE A 2 22.80 17.17 -3.56
CA ILE A 2 21.93 16.00 -3.61
C ILE A 2 20.56 16.49 -4.08
N LYS A 3 20.15 16.08 -5.29
CA LYS A 3 18.83 16.36 -5.85
C LYS A 3 17.81 15.90 -4.80
N LYS A 4 16.96 16.81 -4.31
CA LYS A 4 15.91 16.52 -3.32
C LYS A 4 15.19 15.25 -3.76
N ARG A 5 15.39 14.14 -3.04
CA ARG A 5 14.75 12.85 -3.34
C ARG A 5 13.25 13.11 -3.41
N GLN A 6 12.62 12.82 -4.55
CA GLN A 6 11.18 12.92 -4.67
C GLN A 6 10.56 11.71 -3.99
N LEU A 7 10.43 11.81 -2.67
CA LEU A 7 9.70 10.84 -1.86
C LEU A 7 8.19 11.02 -2.08
N LEU A 8 7.45 9.95 -1.82
CA LEU A 8 6.00 9.95 -1.80
C LEU A 8 5.51 10.97 -0.76
N ASN A 9 4.54 11.78 -1.16
CA ASN A 9 3.96 12.80 -0.31
C ASN A 9 2.50 12.45 -0.03
N LYS A 10 2.20 12.08 1.22
CA LYS A 10 0.85 11.73 1.68
C LYS A 10 -0.17 12.83 1.40
N ILE A 11 0.18 14.10 1.60
CA ILE A 11 -0.72 15.24 1.37
C ILE A 11 -1.06 15.36 -0.11
N ASP A 12 -0.05 15.29 -0.98
CA ASP A 12 -0.26 15.42 -2.42
C ASP A 12 -1.06 14.24 -2.97
N ILE A 13 -0.77 13.01 -2.51
CA ILE A 13 -1.55 11.83 -2.88
C ILE A 13 -3.02 12.01 -2.47
N LEU A 14 -3.28 12.35 -1.20
CA LEU A 14 -4.65 12.58 -0.72
C LEU A 14 -5.32 13.71 -1.49
N LYS A 15 -4.63 14.81 -1.83
CA LYS A 15 -5.21 15.90 -2.61
C LYS A 15 -5.73 15.45 -3.98
N ASN A 16 -5.07 14.47 -4.61
CA ASN A 16 -5.38 13.98 -5.95
C ASN A 16 -6.39 12.81 -5.98
N ILE A 17 -6.86 12.34 -4.83
CA ILE A 17 -7.96 11.36 -4.75
C ILE A 17 -9.31 12.12 -4.75
N SER A 18 -10.29 11.64 -5.51
CA SER A 18 -11.63 12.24 -5.55
C SER A 18 -12.33 12.14 -4.18
N ALA A 19 -13.31 13.01 -3.93
CA ALA A 19 -14.06 13.01 -2.68
C ALA A 19 -14.75 11.65 -2.43
N GLU A 20 -15.39 11.08 -3.44
CA GLU A 20 -16.04 9.77 -3.41
C GLU A 20 -15.09 8.66 -2.92
N HIS A 21 -13.88 8.55 -3.47
CA HIS A 21 -12.94 7.50 -3.09
C HIS A 21 -12.28 7.76 -1.72
N LYS A 22 -12.27 9.00 -1.23
CA LYS A 22 -11.76 9.32 0.12
C LYS A 22 -12.69 8.81 1.21
N GLU A 23 -13.99 8.80 0.97
CA GLU A 23 -14.97 8.31 1.96
C GLU A 23 -14.76 6.82 2.25
N SER A 24 -14.44 6.02 1.23
CA SER A 24 -14.11 4.60 1.39
C SER A 24 -12.65 4.33 1.81
N LEU A 25 -11.75 5.32 1.79
CA LEU A 25 -10.35 5.12 2.11
C LEU A 25 -10.09 5.38 3.59
N LYS A 26 -10.18 4.31 4.39
CA LYS A 26 -10.03 4.37 5.84
C LYS A 26 -8.62 4.71 6.29
N GLU A 27 -7.63 4.18 5.58
CA GLU A 27 -6.22 4.41 5.90
C GLU A 27 -5.37 4.57 4.64
N LEU A 28 -4.43 5.53 4.68
CA LEU A 28 -3.32 5.62 3.74
C LEU A 28 -2.04 5.85 4.53
N THR A 29 -1.10 4.91 4.43
CA THR A 29 0.16 4.99 5.18
C THR A 29 1.34 4.85 4.22
N ILE A 30 2.41 5.60 4.49
CA ILE A 30 3.65 5.59 3.71
C ILE A 30 4.78 5.29 4.67
N PHE A 31 5.48 4.18 4.45
CA PHE A 31 6.67 3.79 5.21
C PHE A 31 7.94 4.20 4.47
N GLU A 32 8.96 4.64 5.19
CA GLU A 32 10.30 4.79 4.59
C GLU A 32 10.88 3.40 4.25
N GLU A 33 10.77 2.45 5.16
CA GLU A 33 11.18 1.06 4.96
C GLU A 33 10.18 0.13 5.66
N ILE A 34 9.84 -0.99 5.01
CA ILE A 34 8.99 -2.04 5.59
C ILE A 34 9.41 -3.42 5.11
N GLY A 35 8.98 -4.48 5.79
CA GLY A 35 9.14 -5.85 5.29
C GLY A 35 8.44 -6.07 3.95
N SER A 36 7.10 -5.96 3.93
CA SER A 36 6.28 -6.08 2.73
C SER A 36 5.01 -5.26 2.89
N THR A 37 4.74 -4.36 1.95
CA THR A 37 3.47 -3.60 1.88
C THR A 37 2.25 -4.52 1.90
N ASN A 38 2.37 -5.70 1.27
CA ASN A 38 1.27 -6.66 1.18
C ASN A 38 1.01 -7.43 2.48
N ASP A 39 2.04 -7.70 3.29
CA ASP A 39 1.81 -8.27 4.63
C ASP A 39 1.15 -7.25 5.53
N GLU A 40 1.66 -6.02 5.52
CA GLU A 40 1.10 -4.95 6.33
C GLU A 40 -0.36 -4.65 5.96
N ALA A 41 -0.65 -4.61 4.66
CA ALA A 41 -2.01 -4.45 4.17
C ALA A 41 -2.94 -5.57 4.64
N LYS A 42 -2.48 -6.84 4.64
CA LYS A 42 -3.27 -7.97 5.16
C LYS A 42 -3.51 -7.85 6.65
N THR A 43 -2.49 -7.50 7.44
CA THR A 43 -2.62 -7.30 8.89
C THR A 43 -3.63 -6.22 9.18
N LYS A 44 -3.47 -5.03 8.59
CA LYS A 44 -4.39 -3.90 8.81
C LYS A 44 -5.80 -4.16 8.28
N LEU A 45 -5.96 -4.96 7.23
CA LEU A 45 -7.29 -5.29 6.71
C LEU A 45 -8.10 -6.12 7.73
N THR A 46 -7.45 -6.82 8.67
CA THR A 46 -8.15 -7.51 9.77
C THR A 46 -8.79 -6.54 10.77
N GLU A 47 -8.35 -5.28 10.81
CA GLU A 47 -8.89 -4.21 11.67
C GLU A 47 -10.03 -3.43 10.99
N ILE A 48 -10.29 -3.69 9.70
CA ILE A 48 -11.37 -3.04 8.94
C ILE A 48 -12.67 -3.82 9.11
N GLU A 49 -13.62 -3.23 9.85
CA GLU A 49 -14.94 -3.80 10.11
C GLU A 49 -15.95 -3.54 8.98
N ASN A 50 -15.92 -2.35 8.38
CA ASN A 50 -16.86 -1.99 7.33
C ASN A 50 -16.43 -2.60 5.99
N PHE A 51 -17.35 -3.32 5.35
CA PHE A 51 -17.09 -4.01 4.08
C PHE A 51 -16.70 -3.07 2.94
N ASN A 52 -17.21 -1.84 2.94
CA ASN A 52 -16.91 -0.84 1.91
C ASN A 52 -15.62 -0.04 2.18
N ASP A 53 -15.02 -0.20 3.36
CA ASP A 53 -13.79 0.50 3.69
C ASP A 53 -12.59 -0.21 3.04
N SER A 54 -11.60 0.60 2.71
CA SER A 54 -10.36 0.19 2.05
C SER A 54 -9.16 0.86 2.71
N LEU A 55 -7.98 0.30 2.48
CA LEU A 55 -6.71 0.86 2.95
C LEU A 55 -5.64 0.78 1.88
N VAL A 56 -4.68 1.70 1.93
CA VAL A 56 -3.50 1.70 1.07
C VAL A 56 -2.23 1.79 1.90
N ILE A 57 -1.30 0.87 1.65
CA ILE A 57 0.04 0.89 2.22
C ILE A 57 1.04 1.17 1.11
N PHE A 58 1.81 2.25 1.25
CA PHE A 58 2.96 2.57 0.42
C PHE A 58 4.26 2.34 1.18
N ALA A 59 5.35 2.15 0.45
CA ALA A 59 6.69 2.24 1.00
C ALA A 59 7.67 2.83 -0.02
N GLU A 60 8.69 3.54 0.48
CA GLU A 60 9.86 3.88 -0.33
C GLU A 60 10.70 2.62 -0.62
N GLN A 61 10.81 1.72 0.36
CA GLN A 61 11.61 0.49 0.26
C GLN A 61 10.91 -0.72 0.91
N GLN A 62 11.11 -1.91 0.34
CA GLN A 62 10.75 -3.17 1.00
C GLN A 62 11.99 -4.07 1.22
N THR A 63 12.17 -4.59 2.43
CA THR A 63 13.28 -5.49 2.79
C THR A 63 12.97 -6.97 2.57
N SER A 64 11.68 -7.33 2.55
CA SER A 64 11.18 -8.69 2.36
C SER A 64 10.09 -8.75 1.27
N GLY A 65 10.33 -8.03 0.17
CA GLY A 65 9.42 -8.01 -0.98
C GLY A 65 9.21 -9.42 -1.56
N ARG A 66 7.94 -9.79 -1.82
CA ARG A 66 7.57 -11.10 -2.35
C ARG A 66 6.98 -10.99 -3.76
N GLY A 67 7.56 -11.77 -4.66
CA GLY A 67 7.01 -12.05 -5.98
C GLY A 67 6.13 -13.30 -5.98
N ARG A 68 5.66 -13.68 -7.17
CA ARG A 68 4.84 -14.88 -7.36
C ARG A 68 5.68 -16.15 -7.16
N SER A 69 5.02 -17.23 -6.75
CA SER A 69 5.63 -18.56 -6.60
C SER A 69 6.85 -18.58 -5.67
N GLY A 70 6.81 -17.79 -4.59
CA GLY A 70 7.86 -17.74 -3.57
C GLY A 70 9.14 -17.02 -3.99
N LYS A 71 9.18 -16.38 -5.16
CA LYS A 71 10.34 -15.58 -5.58
C LYS A 71 10.47 -14.31 -4.75
N THR A 72 11.71 -13.86 -4.53
CA THR A 72 11.99 -12.54 -3.96
C THR A 72 11.68 -11.44 -4.97
N TRP A 73 11.11 -10.33 -4.49
CA TRP A 73 10.92 -9.11 -5.26
C TRP A 73 11.79 -7.99 -4.70
N GLU A 74 12.87 -7.66 -5.39
CA GLU A 74 13.79 -6.59 -4.99
C GLU A 74 13.09 -5.23 -5.02
N SER A 75 13.11 -4.53 -3.90
CA SER A 75 12.35 -3.28 -3.71
C SER A 75 13.19 -2.13 -3.15
N PRO A 76 14.27 -1.69 -3.83
CA PRO A 76 15.13 -0.62 -3.35
C PRO A 76 14.45 0.76 -3.34
N ALA A 77 14.87 1.60 -2.38
CA ALA A 77 14.38 2.98 -2.25
C ALA A 77 14.53 3.81 -3.53
N ASN A 78 13.53 4.63 -3.86
CA ASN A 78 13.54 5.59 -4.98
C ASN A 78 13.64 4.97 -6.39
N VAL A 79 13.29 3.70 -6.56
CA VAL A 79 13.34 3.02 -7.88
C VAL A 79 11.95 2.77 -8.44
N ASN A 80 11.00 2.32 -7.62
CA ASN A 80 9.62 2.07 -8.03
C ASN A 80 8.64 2.63 -7.00
N ILE A 81 7.34 2.55 -7.31
CA ILE A 81 6.27 2.76 -6.35
C ILE A 81 5.88 1.40 -5.78
N TYR A 82 6.16 1.18 -4.50
CA TYR A 82 5.72 -0.01 -3.78
C TYR A 82 4.42 0.30 -3.06
N LEU A 83 3.35 -0.42 -3.43
CA LEU A 83 2.03 -0.21 -2.86
C LEU A 83 1.25 -1.52 -2.72
N SER A 84 0.38 -1.58 -1.73
CA SER A 84 -0.66 -2.59 -1.59
C SER A 84 -1.98 -1.92 -1.24
N PHE A 85 -3.03 -2.26 -1.98
CA PHE A 85 -4.39 -1.79 -1.76
C PHE A 85 -5.23 -2.95 -1.23
N GLY A 86 -5.81 -2.77 -0.05
CA GLY A 86 -6.59 -3.79 0.64
C GLY A 86 -8.06 -3.39 0.76
N TRP A 87 -8.97 -4.33 0.45
CA TRP A 87 -10.41 -4.19 0.61
C TRP A 87 -11.06 -5.57 0.79
N HIS A 88 -12.25 -5.60 1.36
CA HIS A 88 -13.07 -6.81 1.42
C HIS A 88 -13.83 -7.00 0.11
N SER A 89 -13.84 -8.22 -0.42
CA SER A 89 -14.53 -8.53 -1.68
C SER A 89 -15.60 -9.59 -1.47
N SER A 90 -16.72 -9.45 -2.17
CA SER A 90 -17.81 -10.43 -2.21
C SER A 90 -17.55 -11.55 -3.21
N LEU A 91 -16.41 -11.46 -3.93
CA LEU A 91 -15.97 -12.51 -4.85
C LEU A 91 -15.79 -13.81 -4.08
N LYS A 92 -16.61 -14.79 -4.41
CA LYS A 92 -16.46 -16.15 -3.88
C LYS A 92 -15.37 -16.84 -4.68
N CYS A 93 -14.33 -17.30 -3.99
CA CYS A 93 -13.38 -18.21 -4.59
C CYS A 93 -14.09 -19.56 -4.78
N GLN A 94 -14.35 -19.94 -6.03
CA GLN A 94 -14.71 -21.32 -6.35
C GLN A 94 -13.41 -22.12 -6.33
N ILE A 95 -13.16 -22.81 -5.22
CA ILE A 95 -12.08 -23.79 -5.09
C ILE A 95 -12.64 -25.14 -5.50
#